data_AF-A0A969CWF2-F1
#
_entry.id   AF-A0A969CWF2-F1
#
_cell.length_a   1.000
_cell.length_b   1.000
_cell.length_c   1.000
_cell.angle_alpha   90.00
_cell.angle_beta   90.00
_cell.angle_gamma   90.00
#
_symmetry.space_group_name_H-M   'P 1'
#
loop_
_entity.id
_entity.type
_entity.pdbx_description
1 polymer ?
#
loop_
_entity_poly.entity_id
_entity_poly.type
_entity_poly.pdbx_seq_one_letter_code
_entity_poly.pdbx_strand_id
1 'polypeptide(L)'
;MPKEINLAKTQFNAKEWLRMSQAMVLVSGFTLILAQSDIVMIGSLVGSKETGLYTVAAKIAGLLIFPLVAINSILAPLVADLYTQQNRQELQRIVSLGLQCVFLSTLSITIVLTIWGKTILSSFGAEFFSGYPILLILIVGQL
;
A
#
# COMPACT_ATOMS: atom_id res chain seq x y z
N MET A 1 -15.31 4.38 46.63
CA MET A 1 -14.46 3.77 45.58
C MET A 1 -15.21 2.54 45.04
N PRO A 2 -15.71 2.55 43.79
CA PRO A 2 -16.64 1.52 43.32
C PRO A 2 -15.92 0.20 43.01
N LYS A 3 -16.52 -0.92 43.41
CA LYS A 3 -16.02 -2.31 43.32
C LYS A 3 -16.64 -3.09 42.14
N GLU A 4 -16.66 -2.52 40.94
CA GLU A 4 -17.36 -3.12 39.77
C GLU A 4 -16.47 -3.32 38.53
N ILE A 5 -15.19 -3.64 38.70
CA ILE A 5 -14.30 -4.04 37.59
C ILE A 5 -13.86 -5.50 37.79
N ASN A 6 -14.82 -6.41 37.84
CA ASN A 6 -14.48 -7.83 37.94
C ASN A 6 -15.61 -8.66 37.35
N LEU A 7 -15.67 -8.79 36.02
CA LEU A 7 -16.49 -9.80 35.31
C LEU A 7 -16.22 -9.90 33.79
N ALA A 8 -15.09 -9.41 33.27
CA ALA A 8 -14.66 -9.80 31.93
C ALA A 8 -13.91 -11.13 32.04
N LYS A 9 -14.62 -12.27 31.99
CA LYS A 9 -14.00 -13.59 31.81
C LYS A 9 -13.16 -13.55 30.53
N THR A 10 -11.84 -13.49 30.66
CA THR A 10 -10.89 -13.59 29.55
C THR A 10 -11.01 -14.99 28.95
N GLN A 11 -11.89 -15.14 27.95
CA GLN A 11 -11.93 -16.35 27.14
C GLN A 11 -10.73 -16.31 26.18
N PHE A 12 -9.60 -16.88 26.61
CA PHE A 12 -8.46 -17.17 25.73
C PHE A 12 -8.87 -18.28 24.76
N ASN A 13 -9.58 -17.93 23.69
CA ASN A 13 -9.87 -18.83 22.57
C ASN A 13 -8.64 -18.93 21.65
N ALA A 14 -7.52 -19.41 22.19
CA ALA A 14 -6.23 -19.50 21.49
C ALA A 14 -6.33 -20.27 20.17
N LYS A 15 -7.20 -21.29 20.10
CA LYS A 15 -7.44 -22.07 18.88
C LYS A 15 -8.20 -21.28 17.80
N GLU A 16 -9.09 -20.40 18.20
CA GLU A 16 -9.87 -19.54 17.31
C GLU A 16 -9.01 -18.38 16.79
N TRP A 17 -8.20 -17.78 17.67
CA TRP A 17 -7.18 -16.80 17.31
C TRP A 17 -6.13 -17.40 16.36
N LEU A 18 -5.63 -18.60 16.63
CA LEU A 18 -4.66 -19.28 15.77
C LEU A 18 -5.25 -19.60 14.38
N ARG A 19 -6.53 -19.99 14.31
CA ARG A 19 -7.24 -20.21 13.04
C ARG A 19 -7.43 -18.91 12.25
N MET A 20 -7.74 -17.80 12.92
CA MET A 20 -7.85 -16.49 12.27
C MET A 20 -6.48 -15.99 11.79
N SER A 21 -5.43 -16.11 12.61
CA SER A 21 -4.07 -15.74 12.24
C SER A 21 -3.55 -16.60 11.08
N GLN A 22 -3.86 -17.90 11.03
CA GLN A 22 -3.45 -18.76 9.91
C GLN A 22 -4.06 -18.28 8.58
N ALA A 23 -5.34 -17.89 8.58
CA ALA A 23 -5.97 -17.32 7.39
C ALA A 23 -5.33 -15.98 6.99
N MET A 24 -5.02 -15.11 7.95
CA MET A 24 -4.35 -13.83 7.67
C MET A 24 -2.93 -14.03 7.12
N VAL A 25 -2.13 -14.94 7.69
CA VAL A 25 -0.78 -15.27 7.21
C VAL A 25 -0.84 -15.81 5.79
N LEU A 26 -1.83 -16.65 5.46
CA LEU A 26 -2.01 -17.18 4.12
C LEU A 26 -2.27 -16.06 3.11
N VAL A 27 -3.19 -15.15 3.43
CA VAL A 27 -3.50 -13.98 2.59
C VAL A 27 -2.27 -13.10 2.40
N SER A 28 -1.58 -12.73 3.49
CA SER A 28 -0.35 -11.91 3.40
C SER A 28 0.76 -12.60 2.61
N GLY A 29 0.90 -13.92 2.75
CA GLY A 29 1.85 -14.71 1.96
C GLY A 29 1.55 -14.66 0.47
N PHE A 30 0.29 -14.85 0.09
CA PHE A 30 -0.14 -14.72 -1.31
C PHE A 30 0.03 -13.29 -1.85
N THR A 31 -0.26 -12.26 -1.05
CA THR A 31 -0.03 -10.87 -1.45
C THR A 31 1.45 -10.59 -1.69
N LEU A 32 2.34 -11.11 -0.84
CA LEU A 32 3.79 -10.99 -1.03
C LEU A 32 4.29 -11.71 -2.27
N ILE A 33 3.78 -12.92 -2.52
CA ILE A 33 4.11 -13.67 -3.75
C ILE A 33 3.66 -12.88 -4.97
N LEU A 34 2.43 -12.35 -4.96
CA LEU A 34 1.89 -11.56 -6.07
C LEU A 34 2.74 -10.29 -6.31
N ALA A 35 3.15 -9.61 -5.24
CA ALA A 35 3.94 -8.38 -5.30
C ALA A 35 5.39 -8.58 -5.77
N GLN A 36 5.92 -9.80 -5.69
CA GLN A 36 7.29 -10.13 -6.11
C GLN A 36 7.32 -10.98 -7.39
N SER A 37 6.16 -11.45 -7.85
CA SER A 37 6.04 -12.39 -8.98
C SER A 37 6.58 -11.80 -10.28
N ASP A 38 6.33 -10.51 -10.50
CA ASP A 38 6.84 -9.70 -11.60
C ASP A 38 8.38 -9.67 -11.62
N ILE A 39 9.00 -9.40 -10.47
CA ILE A 39 10.46 -9.36 -10.32
C ILE A 39 11.08 -10.75 -10.59
N VAL A 40 10.49 -11.81 -10.02
CA VAL A 40 10.97 -13.18 -10.24
C VAL A 40 10.85 -13.58 -11.71
N MET A 41 9.73 -13.24 -12.35
CA MET A 41 9.51 -13.53 -13.77
C MET A 41 10.54 -12.80 -14.65
N ILE A 42 10.76 -11.50 -14.45
CA ILE A 42 11.77 -10.73 -15.20
C ILE A 42 13.18 -11.28 -14.96
N GLY A 43 13.50 -11.66 -13.73
CA GLY A 43 14.76 -12.34 -13.38
C GLY A 43 14.99 -13.63 -14.14
N SER A 44 13.95 -14.46 -14.28
CA SER A 44 14.04 -15.72 -15.02
C SER A 44 14.13 -15.55 -16.54
N LEU A 45 13.52 -14.50 -17.10
CA LEU A 45 13.35 -14.32 -18.54
C LEU A 45 14.44 -13.45 -19.20
N VAL A 46 14.87 -12.38 -18.52
CA VAL A 46 15.70 -11.32 -19.13
C VAL A 46 17.09 -11.24 -18.50
N GLY A 47 17.21 -11.62 -17.22
CA GLY A 47 18.48 -11.67 -16.49
C GLY A 47 18.67 -10.54 -15.48
N SER A 48 19.68 -10.71 -14.62
CA SER A 48 19.82 -9.96 -13.35
C SER A 48 19.97 -8.44 -13.51
N LYS A 49 20.54 -7.96 -14.63
CA LYS A 49 20.72 -6.52 -14.88
C LYS A 49 19.38 -5.81 -15.04
N GLU A 50 18.52 -6.31 -15.92
CA GLU A 50 17.18 -5.77 -16.17
C GLU A 50 16.27 -5.91 -14.95
N THR A 51 16.41 -7.01 -14.20
CA THR A 51 15.71 -7.18 -12.91
C THR A 51 16.08 -6.11 -11.90
N GLY A 52 17.36 -5.72 -11.84
CA GLY A 52 17.84 -4.66 -10.96
C GLY A 52 17.18 -3.32 -11.31
N LEU A 53 17.18 -2.96 -12.60
CA LEU A 53 16.54 -1.74 -13.11
C LEU A 53 15.04 -1.71 -12.75
N TYR A 54 14.34 -2.80 -13.05
CA TYR A 54 12.92 -2.93 -12.75
C TYR A 54 12.64 -2.85 -11.25
N THR A 55 13.41 -3.55 -10.42
CA THR A 55 13.21 -3.59 -8.97
C THR A 55 13.36 -2.21 -8.34
N VAL A 56 14.36 -1.43 -8.76
CA VAL A 56 14.54 -0.06 -8.27
C VAL A 56 13.41 0.85 -8.74
N ALA A 57 13.03 0.78 -10.02
CA ALA A 57 11.90 1.52 -10.56
C ALA A 57 10.58 1.19 -9.84
N ALA A 58 10.30 -0.10 -9.60
CA ALA A 58 9.13 -0.58 -8.89
C ALA A 58 9.09 -0.14 -7.42
N LYS A 59 10.22 -0.17 -6.72
CA LYS A 59 10.32 0.36 -5.35
C LYS A 59 10.02 1.86 -5.29
N ILE A 60 10.53 2.64 -6.24
CA ILE A 60 10.28 4.08 -6.32
C ILE A 60 8.82 4.35 -6.67
N ALA A 61 8.27 3.66 -7.68
CA ALA A 61 6.87 3.77 -8.04
C ALA A 61 5.96 3.40 -6.87
N GLY A 62 6.30 2.35 -6.11
CA GLY A 62 5.57 1.91 -4.93
C GLY A 62 5.40 2.97 -3.84
N LEU A 63 6.14 4.08 -3.88
CA LEU A 63 5.89 5.24 -3.01
C LEU A 63 4.50 5.85 -3.23
N LEU A 64 3.89 5.67 -4.41
CA LEU A 64 2.55 6.17 -4.73
C LEU A 64 1.44 5.48 -3.92
N ILE A 65 1.70 4.33 -3.30
CA ILE A 65 0.72 3.66 -2.44
C ILE A 65 0.61 4.29 -1.04
N PHE A 66 1.60 5.09 -0.63
CA PHE A 66 1.64 5.67 0.71
C PHE A 66 0.41 6.54 1.04
N PRO A 67 -0.02 7.48 0.18
CA PRO A 67 -1.22 8.27 0.44
C PRO A 67 -2.48 7.41 0.64
N LEU A 68 -2.61 6.34 -0.15
CA LEU A 68 -3.73 5.42 -0.06
C LEU A 68 -3.74 4.70 1.30
N VAL A 69 -2.60 4.17 1.73
CA VAL A 69 -2.48 3.49 3.04
C VAL A 69 -2.73 4.46 4.19
N ALA A 70 -2.14 5.66 4.13
CA ALA A 70 -2.31 6.69 5.17
C ALA A 70 -3.77 7.10 5.32
N ILE A 71 -4.45 7.42 4.22
CA ILE A 71 -5.85 7.85 4.25
C ILE A 71 -6.76 6.70 4.66
N ASN A 72 -6.54 5.47 4.17
CA ASN A 72 -7.32 4.31 4.60
C ASN A 72 -7.19 4.02 6.09
N SER A 73 -6.02 4.26 6.70
CA SER A 73 -5.82 4.07 8.15
C SER A 73 -6.69 5.01 8.99
N ILE A 74 -7.01 6.20 8.47
CA ILE A 74 -7.88 7.20 9.11
C ILE A 74 -9.35 6.94 8.76
N LEU A 75 -9.64 6.58 7.51
CA LEU A 75 -11.01 6.31 7.06
C LEU A 75 -11.60 5.05 7.69
N ALA A 76 -10.80 4.00 7.91
CA ALA A 76 -11.29 2.73 8.46
C ALA A 76 -12.08 2.89 9.79
N PRO A 77 -11.54 3.54 10.86
CA PRO A 77 -12.28 3.74 12.10
C PRO A 77 -13.47 4.70 11.92
N LEU A 78 -13.33 5.73 11.06
CA LEU A 78 -14.35 6.74 10.85
C LEU A 78 -15.58 6.19 10.09
N VAL A 79 -15.33 5.35 9.10
CA VAL A 79 -16.35 4.62 8.35
C VAL A 79 -17.08 3.65 9.28
N ALA A 80 -16.37 2.96 10.17
CA ALA A 80 -16.99 2.06 11.13
C ALA A 80 -17.95 2.80 12.07
N ASP A 81 -17.54 3.96 12.58
CA ASP A 81 -18.38 4.81 13.45
C ASP A 81 -19.63 5.32 12.70
N LEU A 82 -19.46 5.95 11.54
CA LEU A 82 -20.56 6.48 10.74
C LEU A 82 -21.52 5.41 10.20
N TYR A 83 -21.02 4.19 9.98
CA TYR A 83 -21.85 3.07 9.58
C TYR A 83 -22.83 2.66 10.68
N THR A 84 -22.38 2.67 11.96
CA THR A 84 -23.28 2.38 13.10
C THR A 84 -24.34 3.46 13.31
N GLN A 85 -24.01 4.71 13.00
CA GLN A 85 -24.93 5.86 13.10
C GLN A 85 -25.93 5.94 11.93
N GLN A 86 -25.87 5.02 10.95
CA GLN A 86 -26.67 5.01 9.72
C GLN A 86 -26.62 6.32 8.90
N ASN A 87 -25.64 7.19 9.13
CA ASN A 87 -25.50 8.47 8.46
C ASN A 87 -24.83 8.30 7.09
N ARG A 88 -25.60 7.83 6.11
CA ARG A 88 -25.13 7.54 4.73
C ARG A 88 -24.61 8.78 4.00
N GLN A 89 -25.18 9.95 4.25
CA GLN A 89 -24.74 11.20 3.61
C GLN A 89 -23.34 11.61 4.07
N GLU A 90 -23.10 11.62 5.38
CA GLU A 90 -21.79 11.99 5.91
C GLU A 90 -20.73 10.93 5.56
N LEU A 91 -21.11 9.65 5.57
CA LEU A 91 -20.23 8.57 5.10
C LEU A 91 -19.76 8.81 3.65
N GLN A 92 -20.68 9.12 2.74
CA GLN A 92 -20.33 9.39 1.35
C GLN A 92 -19.46 10.65 1.22
N ARG A 93 -19.73 11.68 2.01
CA ARG A 93 -18.95 12.93 2.03
C ARG A 93 -17.50 12.65 2.41
N ILE A 94 -17.27 11.91 3.49
CA ILE A 94 -15.91 11.67 3.98
C ILE A 94 -15.14 10.71 3.08
N VAL A 95 -15.78 9.67 2.56
CA VAL A 95 -15.14 8.79 1.56
C VAL A 95 -14.77 9.59 0.31
N SER A 96 -15.64 10.47 -0.18
CA SER A 96 -15.35 11.30 -1.35
C SER A 96 -14.18 12.27 -1.10
N LEU A 97 -14.16 12.92 0.07
CA LEU A 97 -13.03 13.77 0.48
C LEU A 97 -11.73 12.96 0.59
N GLY A 98 -11.79 11.77 1.18
CA GLY A 98 -10.66 10.85 1.26
C GLY A 98 -10.11 10.48 -0.12
N LEU A 99 -10.99 10.14 -1.07
CA LEU A 99 -10.59 9.86 -2.46
C LEU A 99 -9.94 11.06 -3.13
N GLN A 100 -10.48 12.27 -2.95
CA GLN A 100 -9.88 13.50 -3.48
C GLN A 100 -8.50 13.76 -2.87
N CYS A 101 -8.33 13.55 -1.56
CA CYS A 101 -7.04 13.67 -0.90
C CYS A 101 -6.03 12.64 -1.39
N VAL A 102 -6.43 11.37 -1.58
CA VAL A 102 -5.56 10.33 -2.16
C VAL A 102 -5.14 10.77 -3.55
N PHE A 103 -6.10 11.11 -4.41
CA PHE A 103 -5.84 11.48 -5.80
C PHE A 103 -4.89 12.68 -5.90
N LEU A 104 -5.14 13.75 -5.13
CA LEU A 104 -4.31 14.95 -5.15
C LEU A 104 -2.88 14.68 -4.64
N SER A 105 -2.76 13.84 -3.61
CA SER A 105 -1.46 13.43 -3.05
C SER A 105 -0.68 12.56 -4.03
N THR A 106 -1.32 11.55 -4.61
CA THR A 106 -0.72 10.65 -5.61
C THR A 106 -0.31 11.43 -6.86
N LEU A 107 -1.13 12.38 -7.31
CA LEU A 107 -0.81 13.25 -8.44
C LEU A 107 0.41 14.13 -8.13
N SER A 108 0.48 14.70 -6.93
CA SER A 108 1.63 15.51 -6.50
C SER A 108 2.93 14.70 -6.49
N ILE A 109 2.91 13.48 -5.94
CA ILE A 109 4.07 12.57 -5.93
C ILE A 109 4.44 12.16 -7.35
N THR A 110 3.45 11.88 -8.20
CA THR A 110 3.65 11.53 -9.62
C THR A 110 4.38 12.63 -10.37
N ILE A 111 3.99 13.89 -10.17
CA ILE A 111 4.67 15.05 -10.77
C ILE A 111 6.13 15.12 -10.31
N VAL A 112 6.37 14.96 -9.01
CA VAL A 112 7.73 14.96 -8.45
C VAL A 112 8.57 13.84 -9.05
N LEU A 113 8.05 12.61 -9.10
CA LEU A 113 8.75 11.46 -9.68
C LEU A 113 8.96 11.58 -11.19
N THR A 114 8.07 12.26 -11.91
CA THR A 114 8.25 12.48 -13.35
C THR A 114 9.37 13.49 -13.61
N ILE A 115 9.42 14.59 -12.84
CA ILE A 115 10.43 15.64 -13.03
C ILE A 115 11.79 15.20 -12.48
N TRP A 116 11.81 14.59 -11.29
CA TRP A 116 13.04 14.24 -10.56
C TRP A 116 13.40 12.75 -10.66
N GLY A 117 12.59 11.92 -11.31
CA GLY A 117 12.79 10.47 -11.36
C GLY A 117 14.15 10.06 -11.91
N LYS A 118 14.66 10.74 -12.93
CA LYS A 118 16.01 10.47 -13.46
C LYS A 118 17.10 10.68 -12.41
N THR A 119 17.00 11.76 -11.63
CA THR A 119 17.95 12.10 -10.55
C THR A 119 17.84 11.12 -9.38
N ILE A 120 16.62 10.70 -9.07
CA ILE A 120 16.37 9.69 -8.03
C ILE A 120 16.99 8.35 -8.47
N LEU A 121 16.77 7.92 -9.72
CA LEU A 121 17.34 6.68 -10.25
C LEU A 121 18.87 6.75 -10.33
N SER A 122 19.45 7.87 -10.80
CA SER A 122 20.91 8.01 -10.89
C SER A 122 21.60 8.00 -9.53
N SER A 123 20.89 8.31 -8.44
CA SER A 123 21.40 8.21 -7.07
C SER A 123 21.68 6.75 -6.65
N PHE A 124 21.02 5.77 -7.30
CA PHE A 124 21.32 4.34 -7.11
C PHE A 124 22.49 3.86 -7.98
N GLY A 125 22.96 4.68 -8.92
CA GLY A 125 24.05 4.40 -9.85
C GLY A 125 23.74 4.84 -11.28
N ALA A 126 24.79 5.11 -12.07
CA ALA A 126 24.63 5.60 -13.44
C ALA A 126 23.88 4.61 -14.37
N GLU A 127 24.01 3.30 -14.10
CA GLU A 127 23.34 2.26 -14.88
C GLU A 127 21.81 2.31 -14.76
N PHE A 128 21.29 2.79 -13.63
CA PHE A 128 19.85 2.90 -13.36
C PHE A 128 19.16 3.98 -14.18
N PHE A 129 19.92 4.88 -14.81
CA PHE A 129 19.36 5.89 -15.72
C PHE A 129 18.50 5.27 -16.83
N SER A 130 18.91 4.09 -17.33
CA SER A 130 18.19 3.32 -18.34
C SER A 130 16.82 2.79 -17.89
N GLY A 131 16.57 2.71 -16.57
CA GLY A 131 15.30 2.29 -15.98
C GLY A 131 14.24 3.39 -15.91
N TYR A 132 14.54 4.63 -16.29
CA TYR A 132 13.57 5.74 -16.30
C TYR A 132 12.26 5.47 -17.09
N PRO A 133 12.27 4.91 -18.32
CA PRO A 133 11.04 4.56 -19.01
C PRO A 133 10.20 3.52 -18.25
N ILE A 134 10.85 2.57 -17.57
CA ILE A 134 10.17 1.57 -16.73
C ILE A 134 9.45 2.28 -15.59
N LEU A 135 10.12 3.22 -14.92
CA LEU A 135 9.52 4.02 -13.85
C LEU A 135 8.27 4.77 -14.35
N LEU A 136 8.32 5.42 -15.51
CA LEU A 136 7.17 6.15 -16.05
C LEU A 136 5.97 5.24 -16.33
N ILE A 137 6.20 4.06 -16.91
CA ILE A 137 5.13 3.08 -17.17
C ILE A 137 4.49 2.65 -15.84
N LEU A 138 5.31 2.37 -14.83
CA LEU A 138 4.83 1.96 -13.50
C LEU A 138 4.04 3.07 -12.79
N ILE A 139 4.49 4.33 -12.88
CA ILE A 139 3.79 5.47 -12.31
C ILE A 139 2.41 5.66 -12.97
N VAL A 140 2.35 5.59 -14.30
CA VAL A 140 1.08 5.70 -15.03
C VAL A 140 0.15 4.54 -14.71
N GLY A 141 0.68 3.34 -14.52
CA GLY A 141 -0.12 2.18 -14.12
C GLY A 141 -0.66 2.23 -12.69
N GLN A 142 -0.11 3.08 -11.83
CA GLN A 142 -0.54 3.25 -10.43
C GLN A 142 -1.47 4.45 -10.22
N LEU A 143 -1.67 5.29 -11.24
CA LEU A 143 -2.58 6.43 -11.23
C LEU A 143 -4.02 5.99 -11.53
#